data_AF-A0A2D5ACK5-F1
#
_entry.id   AF-A0A2D5ACK5-F1
#
_cell.length_a   1.000
_cell.length_b   1.000
_cell.length_c   1.000
_cell.angle_alpha   90.00
_cell.angle_beta   90.00
_cell.angle_gamma   90.00
#
_symmetry.space_group_name_H-M   'P 1'
#
loop_
_entity.id
_entity.type
_entity.pdbx_description
1 polymer ?
#
loop_
_entity_poly.entity_id
_entity_poly.type
_entity_poly.pdbx_seq_one_letter_code
_entity_poly.pdbx_strand_id
1 'polypeptide(L)'
;MPRFRFQLQAVLDARLRAEREERRRVAELEASRRRLEDGLRRRQSQIGEARSQLRGRLEGRIDASSLRGQASASLAEMRDAQRVVLELAGIHRRLEALRETLRTASRARRAVEILKERRFEAWRREEDQREQAELDEMAVIRGSRRKVESI
;
A
#
# COMPACT_ATOMS: atom_id res chain seq x y z
N MET A 1 -32.13 -13.35 17.35
CA MET A 1 -31.73 -12.75 16.05
C MET A 1 -30.77 -13.67 15.32
N PRO A 2 -31.08 -14.06 14.09
CA PRO A 2 -30.19 -14.86 13.26
C PRO A 2 -28.92 -14.06 12.91
N ARG A 3 -27.76 -14.74 12.86
CA ARG A 3 -26.45 -14.12 12.56
C ARG A 3 -26.00 -14.55 11.17
N PHE A 4 -25.68 -13.59 10.31
CA PHE A 4 -25.09 -13.87 9.00
C PHE A 4 -23.73 -14.57 9.12
N ARG A 5 -23.59 -15.72 8.44
CA ARG A 5 -22.31 -16.43 8.33
C ARG A 5 -21.89 -16.50 6.87
N PHE A 6 -20.77 -15.85 6.55
CA PHE A 6 -20.20 -15.89 5.21
C PHE A 6 -19.32 -17.13 5.02
N GLN A 7 -19.72 -18.01 4.10
CA GLN A 7 -19.04 -19.30 3.86
C GLN A 7 -17.58 -19.13 3.39
N LEU A 8 -17.26 -18.04 2.68
CA LEU A 8 -15.91 -17.77 2.16
C LEU A 8 -15.10 -16.83 3.05
N GLN A 9 -15.44 -16.71 4.34
CA GLN A 9 -14.71 -15.83 5.27
C GLN A 9 -13.21 -16.20 5.37
N ALA A 10 -12.89 -17.50 5.41
CA ALA A 10 -11.49 -17.96 5.42
C ALA A 10 -10.72 -17.54 4.15
N VAL A 11 -11.38 -17.53 2.99
CA VAL A 11 -10.79 -17.07 1.73
C VAL A 11 -10.56 -15.57 1.77
N LEU A 12 -11.53 -14.79 2.27
CA LEU A 12 -11.37 -13.34 2.44
C LEU A 12 -10.19 -13.01 3.36
N ASP A 13 -10.05 -13.72 4.48
CA ASP A 13 -8.96 -13.51 5.43
C ASP A 13 -7.60 -13.89 4.82
N ALA A 14 -7.54 -14.96 4.02
CA ALA A 14 -6.34 -15.34 3.28
C ALA A 14 -5.95 -14.26 2.25
N ARG A 15 -6.92 -13.70 1.51
CA ARG A 15 -6.67 -12.61 0.56
C ARG A 15 -6.23 -11.32 1.25
N LEU A 16 -6.79 -11.02 2.43
CA LEU A 16 -6.37 -9.89 3.24
C LEU A 16 -4.92 -10.04 3.72
N ARG A 17 -4.53 -11.23 4.17
CA ARG A 17 -3.13 -11.52 4.54
C ARG A 17 -2.18 -11.37 3.34
N ALA A 18 -2.55 -11.91 2.19
CA ALA A 18 -1.75 -11.80 0.97
C ALA A 18 -1.55 -10.33 0.54
N GLU A 19 -2.60 -9.51 0.59
CA GLU A 19 -2.49 -8.08 0.29
C GLU A 19 -1.59 -7.35 1.29
N ARG A 20 -1.71 -7.66 2.59
CA ARG A 20 -0.86 -7.06 3.63
C ARG A 20 0.61 -7.38 3.43
N GLU A 21 0.93 -8.60 3.03
CA GLU A 21 2.29 -9.02 2.70
C GLU A 21 2.86 -8.22 1.52
N GLU A 22 2.09 -8.07 0.44
CA GLU A 22 2.53 -7.26 -0.70
C GLU A 22 2.69 -5.77 -0.35
N ARG A 23 1.82 -5.22 0.49
CA ARG A 23 1.98 -3.84 1.01
C ARG A 23 3.27 -3.69 1.81
N ARG A 24 3.61 -4.68 2.63
CA ARG A 24 4.85 -4.69 3.41
C ARG A 24 6.07 -4.70 2.49
N ARG A 25 6.08 -5.55 1.47
CA ARG A 25 7.18 -5.61 0.48
C ARG A 25 7.37 -4.29 -0.26
N VAL A 26 6.27 -3.66 -0.68
CA VAL A 26 6.33 -2.31 -1.29
C VAL A 26 6.92 -1.29 -0.31
N ALA A 27 6.48 -1.30 0.96
CA ALA A 27 6.98 -0.38 1.98
C ALA A 27 8.48 -0.57 2.27
N GLU A 28 8.96 -1.81 2.33
CA GLU A 28 10.38 -2.13 2.54
C GLU A 28 11.25 -1.63 1.37
N LEU A 29 10.79 -1.80 0.13
CA LEU A 29 11.50 -1.31 -1.03
C LEU A 29 11.44 0.22 -1.16
N GLU A 30 10.31 0.84 -0.81
CA GLU A 30 10.19 2.30 -0.73
C GLU A 30 11.11 2.91 0.34
N ALA A 31 11.22 2.26 1.51
CA ALA A 31 12.17 2.68 2.54
C ALA A 31 13.61 2.59 2.04
N SER A 32 13.95 1.52 1.32
CA SER A 32 15.28 1.34 0.72
C SER A 32 15.59 2.42 -0.32
N ARG A 33 14.62 2.74 -1.18
CA ARG A 33 14.71 3.86 -2.13
C ARG A 33 14.99 5.18 -1.42
N ARG A 34 14.19 5.52 -0.41
CA ARG A 34 14.34 6.78 0.35
C ARG A 34 15.73 6.89 1.00
N ARG A 35 16.22 5.79 1.60
CA ARG A 35 17.57 5.76 2.19
C ARG A 35 18.68 6.07 1.18
N LEU A 36 18.57 5.51 -0.04
CA LEU A 36 19.51 5.78 -1.12
C LEU A 36 19.42 7.23 -1.61
N GLU A 37 18.21 7.77 -1.78
CA GLU A 37 17.99 9.16 -2.17
C GLU A 37 18.55 10.14 -1.12
N ASP A 38 18.29 9.88 0.17
CA ASP A 38 18.82 10.69 1.27
C ASP A 38 20.35 10.58 1.38
N GLY A 39 20.91 9.38 1.13
CA GLY A 39 22.34 9.17 1.02
C GLY A 39 22.97 9.99 -0.11
N LEU A 40 22.35 10.00 -1.28
CA LEU A 40 22.81 10.78 -2.44
C LEU A 40 22.76 12.28 -2.16
N ARG A 41 21.65 12.78 -1.61
CA ARG A 41 21.51 14.20 -1.25
C ARG A 41 22.57 14.65 -0.26
N ARG A 42 22.80 13.87 0.81
CA ARG A 42 23.85 14.17 1.80
C ARG A 42 25.24 14.25 1.17
N ARG A 43 25.57 13.31 0.29
CA ARG A 43 26.85 13.32 -0.43
C ARG A 43 26.98 14.55 -1.34
N GLN A 44 25.93 14.88 -2.08
CA GLN A 44 25.91 16.09 -2.92
C GLN A 44 26.13 17.38 -2.11
N SER A 45 25.51 17.49 -0.93
CA SER A 45 25.75 18.61 -0.01
C SER A 45 27.21 18.65 0.47
N GLN A 46 27.78 17.52 0.89
CA GLN A 46 29.19 17.43 1.32
C GLN A 46 30.16 17.81 0.19
N ILE A 47 29.90 17.38 -1.05
CA ILE A 47 30.70 17.78 -2.22
C ILE A 47 30.61 19.28 -2.46
N GLY A 48 29.41 19.86 -2.36
CA GLY A 48 29.19 21.30 -2.51
C GLY A 48 29.97 22.11 -1.48
N GLU A 49 29.92 21.70 -0.22
CA GLU A 49 30.67 22.31 0.89
C GLU A 49 32.18 22.18 0.69
N ALA A 50 32.68 20.99 0.37
CA ALA A 50 34.11 20.76 0.11
C ALA A 50 34.61 21.62 -1.07
N ARG A 51 33.81 21.78 -2.13
CA ARG A 51 34.13 22.63 -3.28
C ARG A 51 34.14 24.11 -2.92
N SER A 52 33.23 24.56 -2.06
CA SER A 52 33.19 25.94 -1.55
C SER A 52 34.42 26.25 -0.69
N GLN A 53 34.75 25.35 0.25
CA GLN A 53 35.95 25.46 1.08
C GLN A 53 37.24 25.48 0.25
N LEU A 54 37.33 24.67 -0.81
CA LEU A 54 38.48 24.71 -1.70
C LEU A 54 38.56 26.04 -2.47
N ARG A 55 37.44 26.55 -2.98
CA ARG A 55 37.45 27.83 -3.72
C ARG A 55 38.02 28.96 -2.85
N GLY A 56 37.68 29.00 -1.56
CA GLY A 56 38.27 29.96 -0.61
C GLY A 56 39.76 29.73 -0.32
N ARG A 57 40.29 28.51 -0.53
CA ARG A 57 41.73 28.19 -0.37
C ARG A 57 42.54 28.39 -1.66
N LEU A 58 41.89 28.56 -2.80
CA LEU A 58 42.54 28.85 -4.09
C LEU A 58 42.90 30.34 -4.25
N GLU A 59 42.57 31.18 -3.28
CA GLU A 59 43.07 32.55 -3.16
C GLU A 59 44.48 32.52 -2.54
N GLY A 60 45.53 32.57 -3.38
CA GLY A 60 46.93 32.58 -2.94
C GLY A 60 47.82 31.57 -3.67
N ARG A 61 48.87 31.06 -3.01
CA ARG A 61 49.83 30.12 -3.62
C ARG A 61 49.20 28.73 -3.78
N ILE A 62 48.95 28.35 -5.04
CA ILE A 62 48.31 27.09 -5.39
C ILE A 62 49.33 25.95 -5.40
N ASP A 63 49.06 24.88 -4.64
CA ASP A 63 49.80 23.64 -4.69
C ASP A 63 49.22 22.68 -5.76
N ALA A 64 50.06 22.29 -6.72
CA ALA A 64 49.69 21.38 -7.80
C ALA A 64 49.33 19.97 -7.32
N SER A 65 49.87 19.53 -6.17
CA SER A 65 49.52 18.23 -5.57
C SER A 65 48.07 18.23 -5.07
N SER A 66 47.65 19.30 -4.39
CA SER A 66 46.27 19.53 -3.93
C SER A 66 45.25 19.52 -5.09
N LEU A 67 45.56 20.19 -6.21
CA LEU A 67 44.70 20.20 -7.40
C LEU A 67 44.52 18.79 -8.02
N ARG A 68 45.57 17.98 -8.05
CA ARG A 68 45.53 16.63 -8.61
C ARG A 68 44.71 15.67 -7.73
N GLY A 69 44.85 15.78 -6.41
CA GLY A 69 44.01 15.06 -5.45
C GLY A 69 42.52 15.40 -5.61
N GLN A 70 42.21 16.68 -5.82
CA GLN A 70 40.86 17.18 -6.07
C GLN A 70 40.23 16.65 -7.37
N ALA A 71 40.98 16.65 -8.48
CA ALA A 71 40.50 16.09 -9.74
C ALA A 71 40.18 14.59 -9.59
N SER A 72 41.03 13.86 -8.87
CA SER A 72 40.84 12.43 -8.60
C SER A 72 39.62 12.17 -7.72
N ALA A 73 39.43 12.97 -6.66
CA ALA A 73 38.24 12.90 -5.80
C ALA A 73 36.95 13.20 -6.58
N SER A 74 36.95 14.23 -7.44
CA SER A 74 35.79 14.58 -8.26
C SER A 74 35.38 13.46 -9.22
N LEU A 75 36.35 12.77 -9.82
CA LEU A 75 36.09 11.61 -10.68
C LEU A 75 35.53 10.41 -9.90
N ALA A 76 36.01 10.18 -8.67
CA ALA A 76 35.47 9.14 -7.80
C ALA A 76 34.01 9.42 -7.43
N GLU A 77 33.68 10.66 -7.05
CA GLU A 77 32.31 11.07 -6.72
C GLU A 77 31.35 10.95 -7.91
N MET A 78 31.82 11.28 -9.14
CA MET A 78 31.00 11.09 -10.34
C MET A 78 30.68 9.60 -10.60
N ARG A 79 31.65 8.71 -10.39
CA ARG A 79 31.44 7.25 -10.54
C ARG A 79 30.47 6.71 -9.50
N ASP A 80 30.59 7.17 -8.25
CA ASP A 80 29.69 6.79 -7.17
C ASP A 80 28.26 7.29 -7.43
N ALA A 81 28.10 8.53 -7.91
CA ALA A 81 26.80 9.07 -8.29
C ALA A 81 26.15 8.25 -9.43
N GLN A 82 26.92 7.89 -10.46
CA GLN A 82 26.43 7.03 -11.55
C GLN A 82 25.98 5.65 -11.03
N ARG A 83 26.74 5.05 -10.11
CA ARG A 83 26.36 3.77 -9.48
C ARG A 83 25.03 3.87 -8.73
N VAL A 84 24.85 4.92 -7.93
CA VAL A 84 23.60 5.15 -7.18
C VAL A 84 22.42 5.38 -8.12
N VAL A 85 22.60 6.10 -9.22
CA VAL A 85 21.55 6.30 -10.23
C VAL A 85 21.12 4.97 -10.86
N LEU A 86 22.08 4.10 -11.20
CA LEU A 86 21.77 2.77 -11.73
C LEU A 86 21.04 1.90 -10.72
N GLU A 87 21.44 1.95 -9.45
CA GLU A 87 20.78 1.23 -8.36
C GLU A 87 19.33 1.72 -8.15
N LEU A 88 19.13 3.05 -8.13
CA LEU A 88 17.80 3.66 -8.06
C LEU A 88 16.92 3.24 -9.24
N ALA A 89 17.45 3.25 -10.46
CA ALA A 89 16.72 2.79 -11.64
C ALA A 89 16.29 1.31 -11.51
N GLY A 90 17.16 0.45 -10.95
CA GLY A 90 16.83 -0.94 -10.64
C GLY A 90 15.72 -1.07 -9.60
N ILE A 91 15.77 -0.27 -8.53
CA ILE A 91 14.74 -0.23 -7.49
C ILE A 91 13.40 0.25 -8.05
N HIS A 92 13.39 1.29 -8.88
CA HIS A 92 12.16 1.80 -9.49
C HIS A 92 11.44 0.72 -10.30
N ARG A 93 12.15 -0.03 -11.16
CA ARG A 93 11.54 -1.13 -11.92
C ARG A 93 10.97 -2.22 -11.02
N ARG A 94 11.70 -2.61 -9.97
CA ARG A 94 11.21 -3.60 -8.99
C ARG A 94 9.97 -3.11 -8.25
N LEU A 95 9.93 -1.82 -7.93
CA LEU A 95 8.83 -1.18 -7.22
C LEU A 95 7.58 -1.12 -8.10
N GLU A 96 7.71 -0.84 -9.39
CA GLU A 96 6.62 -0.92 -10.36
C GLU A 96 6.03 -2.34 -10.44
N ALA A 97 6.88 -3.37 -10.53
CA ALA A 97 6.44 -4.76 -10.54
C ALA A 97 5.70 -5.17 -9.25
N LEU A 98 6.21 -4.78 -8.09
CA LEU A 98 5.55 -5.03 -6.80
C LEU A 98 4.23 -4.27 -6.67
N ARG A 99 4.15 -3.03 -7.16
CA ARG A 99 2.89 -2.26 -7.18
C ARG A 99 1.83 -2.94 -8.04
N GLU A 100 2.22 -3.53 -9.16
CA GLU A 100 1.26 -4.28 -10.00
C GLU A 100 0.78 -5.57 -9.32
N THR A 101 1.69 -6.27 -8.63
CA THR A 101 1.36 -7.45 -7.81
C THR A 101 0.39 -7.09 -6.69
N LEU A 102 0.64 -5.97 -5.99
CA LEU A 102 -0.25 -5.44 -4.97
C LEU A 102 -1.64 -5.10 -5.54
N ARG A 103 -1.70 -4.42 -6.70
CA ARG A 103 -2.98 -4.12 -7.37
C ARG A 103 -3.77 -5.39 -7.68
N THR A 104 -3.10 -6.43 -8.15
CA THR A 104 -3.72 -7.73 -8.42
C THR A 104 -4.25 -8.37 -7.13
N ALA A 105 -3.47 -8.34 -6.04
CA ALA A 105 -3.91 -8.84 -4.74
C ALA A 105 -5.12 -8.06 -4.19
N SER A 106 -5.11 -6.73 -4.29
CA SER A 106 -6.23 -5.87 -3.89
C SER A 106 -7.50 -6.14 -4.71
N ARG A 107 -7.37 -6.33 -6.03
CA ARG A 107 -8.50 -6.71 -6.91
C ARG A 107 -9.09 -8.06 -6.49
N ALA A 108 -8.24 -9.06 -6.24
CA ALA A 108 -8.66 -10.38 -5.80
C ALA A 108 -9.40 -10.33 -4.45
N ARG A 109 -8.92 -9.51 -3.49
CA ARG A 109 -9.62 -9.27 -2.23
C ARG A 109 -10.98 -8.61 -2.46
N ARG A 110 -11.03 -7.55 -3.28
CA ARG A 110 -12.27 -6.81 -3.55
C ARG A 110 -13.34 -7.68 -4.21
N ALA A 111 -12.95 -8.61 -5.09
CA ALA A 111 -13.88 -9.56 -5.67
C ALA A 111 -14.61 -10.39 -4.60
N VAL A 112 -13.88 -10.88 -3.59
CA VAL A 112 -14.47 -11.66 -2.48
C VAL A 112 -15.32 -10.79 -1.55
N GLU A 113 -14.93 -9.53 -1.32
CA GLU A 113 -15.74 -8.57 -0.58
C GLU A 113 -17.10 -8.33 -1.25
N ILE A 114 -17.11 -8.13 -2.57
CA ILE A 114 -18.35 -7.94 -3.34
C ILE A 114 -19.27 -9.17 -3.21
N LEU A 115 -18.70 -10.39 -3.25
CA LEU A 115 -19.46 -11.62 -3.02
C LEU A 115 -20.07 -11.66 -1.61
N LYS A 116 -19.32 -11.21 -0.60
CA LYS A 116 -19.81 -11.11 0.78
C LYS A 116 -20.95 -10.10 0.91
N GLU A 117 -20.79 -8.91 0.33
CA GLU A 117 -21.80 -7.84 0.31
C GLU A 117 -23.10 -8.36 -0.34
N ARG A 118 -23.02 -8.96 -1.53
CA ARG A 118 -24.19 -9.54 -2.23
C ARG A 118 -24.89 -10.64 -1.41
N ARG A 119 -24.11 -11.54 -0.81
CA ARG A 119 -24.67 -12.64 -0.01
C ARG A 119 -25.33 -12.13 1.27
N PHE A 120 -24.78 -11.07 1.85
CA PHE A 120 -25.36 -10.41 3.02
C PHE A 120 -26.67 -9.71 2.69
N GLU A 121 -26.75 -9.01 1.56
CA GLU A 121 -28.00 -8.40 1.10
C GLU A 121 -29.08 -9.44 0.82
N ALA A 122 -28.73 -10.56 0.17
CA ALA A 122 -29.68 -11.64 -0.08
C ALA A 122 -30.22 -12.24 1.23
N TRP A 123 -29.32 -12.52 2.18
CA TRP A 123 -29.73 -13.01 3.50
C TRP A 123 -30.62 -12.02 4.24
N ARG A 124 -30.31 -10.71 4.19
CA ARG A 124 -31.15 -9.68 4.80
C ARG A 124 -32.56 -9.68 4.21
N ARG A 125 -32.69 -9.72 2.87
CA ARG A 125 -34.00 -9.78 2.20
C ARG A 125 -34.80 -11.03 2.58
N GLU A 126 -34.14 -12.17 2.73
CA GLU A 126 -34.78 -13.40 3.19
C GLU A 126 -35.30 -13.29 4.64
N GLU A 127 -34.53 -12.67 5.53
CA GLU A 127 -34.96 -12.41 6.91
C GLU A 127 -36.11 -11.41 6.96
N ASP A 128 -36.02 -10.28 6.24
CA ASP A 128 -37.08 -9.28 6.16
C ASP A 128 -38.40 -9.91 5.64
N GLN A 129 -38.32 -10.80 4.65
CA GLN A 129 -39.48 -11.54 4.13
C GLN A 129 -40.07 -12.51 5.16
N ARG A 130 -39.24 -13.19 5.95
CA ARG A 130 -39.71 -14.09 7.01
C ARG A 130 -40.39 -13.30 8.13
N GLU A 131 -39.77 -12.22 8.59
CA GLU A 131 -40.34 -11.36 9.61
C GLU A 131 -41.70 -10.78 9.15
N GLN A 132 -41.79 -10.34 7.88
CA GLN A 132 -43.06 -9.87 7.32
C GLN A 132 -44.13 -10.97 7.27
N ALA A 133 -43.77 -12.18 6.85
CA ALA A 133 -44.70 -13.32 6.82
C ALA A 133 -45.21 -13.69 8.23
N GLU A 134 -44.33 -13.69 9.24
CA GLU A 134 -44.71 -13.92 10.64
C GLU A 134 -45.68 -12.83 11.14
N LEU A 135 -45.43 -11.57 10.81
CA LEU A 135 -46.33 -10.46 11.17
C LEU A 135 -47.71 -10.60 10.51
N ASP A 136 -47.75 -10.99 9.24
CA ASP A 136 -48.99 -11.20 8.48
C ASP A 136 -49.78 -12.38 9.07
N GLU A 137 -49.13 -13.50 9.42
CA GLU A 137 -49.77 -14.63 10.11
C GLU A 137 -50.36 -14.21 11.47
N MET A 138 -49.62 -13.43 12.26
CA MET A 138 -50.11 -12.90 13.53
C MET A 138 -51.30 -11.94 13.35
N ALA A 139 -51.33 -11.17 12.25
CA ALA A 139 -52.43 -10.28 11.92
C ALA A 139 -53.68 -11.07 11.52
N VAL A 140 -53.53 -12.13 10.71
CA VAL A 140 -54.62 -13.05 10.32
C VAL A 140 -55.20 -13.75 11.55
N ILE A 141 -54.37 -14.27 12.45
CA ILE A 141 -54.83 -14.93 13.70
C ILE A 141 -55.58 -13.95 14.61
N ARG A 142 -55.13 -12.69 14.71
CA ARG A 142 -55.85 -11.66 15.49
C ARG A 142 -57.17 -11.26 14.83
N GLY A 143 -57.18 -11.13 13.50
CA GLY A 143 -58.38 -10.81 12.74
C GLY A 143 -59.45 -11.90 12.84
N SER A 144 -59.05 -13.17 12.76
CA SER A 144 -59.97 -14.31 12.90
C SER A 144 -60.56 -14.41 14.31
N ARG A 145 -59.77 -14.16 15.37
CA ARG A 145 -60.27 -14.12 16.75
C ARG A 145 -61.34 -13.05 16.98
N ARG A 146 -61.15 -11.82 16.48
CA ARG A 146 -62.16 -10.76 16.58
C ARG A 146 -63.46 -11.07 15.85
N LYS A 147 -63.39 -11.78 14.72
CA LYS A 147 -64.57 -12.19 13.95
C LYS A 147 -65.40 -13.25 14.66
N VAL A 148 -64.74 -14.12 15.45
CA VAL A 148 -65.41 -15.14 16.26
C VAL A 148 -66.08 -14.53 17.50
N GLU A 149 -65.50 -13.49 18.10
CA GLU A 149 -66.09 -12.77 19.25
C GLU A 149 -67.24 -11.82 18.87
N SER A 150 -67.41 -11.49 17.59
CA SER A 150 -68.49 -10.61 17.12
C SER A 150 -69.72 -11.35 16.57
N ILE A 151 -69.80 -12.67 16.76
CA ILE A 151 -70.94 -13.54 16.42
C ILE A 151 -71.52 -14.06 17.74
#